data_AF-A0A7J5B7R9-F1
#
_entry.id   AF-A0A7J5B7R9-F1
#
_cell.length_a   1.000
_cell.length_b   1.000
_cell.length_c   1.000
_cell.angle_alpha   90.00
_cell.angle_beta   90.00
_cell.angle_gamma   90.00
#
_symmetry.space_group_name_H-M   'P 1'
#
loop_
_entity.id
_entity.type
_entity.pdbx_description
1 polymer ?
#
loop_
_entity_poly.entity_id
_entity_poly.type
_entity_poly.pdbx_seq_one_letter_code
_entity_poly.pdbx_strand_id
1 'polypeptide(L)'
;MTSKLRIPASIAAFAAASLMLAGCSLLGIGGGDEPEETRGERGDKVETTTEETTTTETEEEEETTFQEPDDSDVFALSVGDCITDTDMENTELQTVPTVPCSQPHTFEVYHDFEITTSDFPGQGSDELLEIVSDGCLGDAFTDFVGNDYSSSTLGVMYLSPTQGSWDNGDRLVSCMLYEGEGSGNVSTGTLEGSGL
;
A
#
# COMPACT_ATOMS: atom_id res chain seq x y z
N MET A 1 -27.68 11.48 -18.74
CA MET A 1 -27.06 10.76 -17.61
C MET A 1 -25.75 11.48 -17.38
N THR A 2 -25.63 12.24 -16.30
CA THR A 2 -24.38 12.92 -15.98
C THR A 2 -23.44 11.85 -15.44
N SER A 3 -22.37 11.54 -16.17
CA SER A 3 -21.35 10.60 -15.71
C SER A 3 -20.77 11.13 -14.39
N LYS A 4 -20.89 10.36 -13.32
CA LYS A 4 -20.31 10.70 -12.02
C LYS A 4 -18.86 10.23 -12.08
N LEU A 5 -17.88 11.12 -12.19
CA LEU A 5 -16.46 10.75 -12.24
C LEU A 5 -15.80 11.03 -10.88
N ARG A 6 -14.79 10.23 -10.53
CA ARG A 6 -13.85 10.51 -9.42
C ARG A 6 -12.49 10.84 -9.98
N ILE A 7 -11.72 11.64 -9.24
CA ILE A 7 -10.35 12.00 -9.62
C ILE A 7 -9.39 11.40 -8.58
N PRO A 8 -8.34 10.68 -9.03
CA PRO A 8 -7.28 10.21 -8.17
C PRO A 8 -6.18 11.26 -8.00
N ALA A 9 -5.59 11.27 -6.80
CA ALA A 9 -4.37 12.01 -6.50
C ALA A 9 -3.55 11.28 -5.43
N SER A 10 -2.26 11.57 -5.38
CA SER A 10 -1.30 10.92 -4.48
C SER A 10 -0.94 11.83 -3.31
N ILE A 11 -0.82 11.29 -2.10
CA ILE A 11 -0.18 11.99 -0.99
C ILE A 11 1.31 11.65 -1.03
N ALA A 12 2.14 12.63 -1.38
CA ALA A 12 3.58 12.43 -1.43
C ALA A 12 4.13 12.18 -0.02
N ALA A 13 4.79 11.03 0.17
CA ALA A 13 5.59 10.78 1.36
C ALA A 13 6.76 11.78 1.38
N PHE A 14 6.70 12.78 2.25
CA PHE A 14 7.87 13.60 2.53
C PHE A 14 8.85 12.75 3.34
N ALA A 15 9.72 12.00 2.66
CA ALA A 15 10.85 11.36 3.31
C ALA A 15 11.61 12.45 4.08
N ALA A 16 11.56 12.40 5.41
CA ALA A 16 12.26 13.31 6.29
C ALA A 16 13.76 13.02 6.19
N ALA A 17 14.40 13.50 5.13
CA ALA A 17 15.84 13.49 4.95
C ALA A 17 16.46 14.41 6.00
N SER A 18 16.66 13.86 7.19
CA SER A 18 17.42 14.49 8.26
C SER A 18 18.87 14.59 7.81
N LEU A 19 19.23 15.69 7.14
CA LEU A 19 20.62 16.05 6.86
C LEU A 19 21.33 16.31 8.20
N MET A 20 21.84 15.25 8.82
CA MET A 20 22.87 15.39 9.84
C MET A 20 24.16 15.82 9.13
N LEU A 21 24.46 17.13 9.18
CA LEU A 21 25.78 17.67 8.87
C LEU A 21 26.79 17.09 9.87
N ALA A 22 27.32 15.92 9.56
CA ALA A 22 28.45 15.33 10.26
C ALA A 22 29.68 16.23 10.04
N GLY A 23 30.08 16.95 11.09
CA GLY A 23 31.36 17.65 11.14
C GLY A 23 32.50 16.65 11.21
N CYS A 24 33.17 16.42 10.07
CA CYS A 24 34.43 15.67 10.03
C CYS A 24 35.61 16.64 10.03
N SER A 25 36.19 16.88 11.22
CA SER A 25 37.59 17.29 11.33
C SER A 25 38.47 16.04 11.34
N LEU A 26 39.32 15.92 10.33
CA LEU A 26 40.34 14.89 10.14
C LEU A 26 41.29 14.80 11.34
N LEU A 27 41.66 13.57 11.72
CA LEU A 27 43.06 13.07 11.81
C LEU A 27 43.09 11.77 12.63
N GLY A 28 43.61 10.69 12.04
CA GLY A 28 43.90 9.45 12.76
C GLY A 28 44.25 8.28 11.84
N ILE A 29 45.52 8.18 11.49
CA ILE A 29 46.13 7.12 10.67
C ILE A 29 46.54 5.95 11.58
N GLY A 30 46.34 4.71 11.12
CA GLY A 30 46.97 3.49 11.63
C GLY A 30 46.01 2.30 11.49
N GLY A 31 46.28 1.21 10.78
CA GLY A 31 47.54 0.57 10.40
C GLY A 31 47.61 -0.79 11.10
N GLY A 32 47.63 -1.88 10.33
CA GLY A 32 48.20 -3.16 10.76
C GLY A 32 47.26 -4.36 10.96
N ASP A 33 47.49 -5.37 10.11
CA ASP A 33 47.55 -6.82 10.40
C ASP A 33 46.26 -7.69 10.49
N GLU A 34 46.09 -8.53 9.44
CA GLU A 34 45.55 -9.89 9.49
C GLU A 34 46.41 -10.79 10.41
N PRO A 35 45.83 -11.76 11.16
CA PRO A 35 45.73 -13.12 10.62
C PRO A 35 44.58 -14.02 11.14
N GLU A 36 44.33 -15.05 10.32
CA GLU A 36 44.00 -16.46 10.60
C GLU A 36 42.78 -16.90 11.44
N GLU A 37 41.93 -17.66 10.74
CA GLU A 37 41.27 -18.93 11.12
C GLU A 37 41.36 -19.42 12.57
N THR A 38 40.19 -19.66 13.18
CA THR A 38 40.03 -20.83 14.07
C THR A 38 38.73 -21.57 13.82
N ARG A 39 38.91 -22.85 13.52
CA ARG A 39 37.94 -23.94 13.44
C ARG A 39 37.58 -24.44 14.84
N GLY A 40 36.30 -24.74 15.04
CA GLY A 40 35.85 -25.76 16.00
C GLY A 40 34.38 -25.59 16.39
N GLU A 41 33.61 -26.60 16.79
CA GLU A 41 33.63 -28.05 16.61
C GLU A 41 32.28 -28.55 17.19
N ARG A 42 31.63 -29.51 16.49
CA ARG A 42 30.78 -30.61 17.01
C ARG A 42 29.47 -30.29 17.76
N GLY A 43 28.39 -30.87 17.22
CA GLY A 43 27.13 -31.18 17.91
C GLY A 43 26.36 -32.28 17.17
N ASP A 44 26.58 -33.53 17.59
CA ASP A 44 25.99 -34.77 17.06
C ASP A 44 24.47 -34.87 17.34
N LYS A 45 23.71 -35.18 16.29
CA LYS A 45 22.67 -36.24 16.21
C LYS A 45 21.63 -36.35 17.34
N VAL A 46 20.35 -36.17 16.99
CA VAL A 46 19.26 -37.07 17.45
C VAL A 46 18.23 -37.23 16.35
N GLU A 47 18.19 -38.43 15.80
CA GLU A 47 17.09 -39.03 15.06
C GLU A 47 16.04 -39.47 16.08
N THR A 48 14.79 -39.04 15.94
CA THR A 48 13.64 -39.75 16.52
C THR A 48 12.43 -39.56 15.62
N THR A 49 12.17 -40.61 14.86
CA THR A 49 10.91 -40.93 14.22
C THR A 49 9.78 -40.93 15.24
N THR A 50 8.68 -40.25 14.91
CA THR A 50 7.35 -40.61 15.42
C THR A 50 6.40 -40.48 14.24
N GLU A 51 6.11 -41.63 13.64
CA GLU A 51 4.91 -41.82 12.82
C GLU A 51 3.70 -41.70 13.75
N GLU A 52 2.88 -40.67 13.56
CA GLU A 52 1.45 -40.81 13.83
C GLU A 52 0.65 -40.08 12.75
N THR A 53 -0.05 -40.91 11.98
CA THR A 53 -1.45 -40.70 11.59
C THR A 53 -1.73 -39.53 10.65
N THR A 54 -1.60 -39.88 9.37
CA THR A 54 -2.48 -39.46 8.27
C THR A 54 -3.85 -38.96 8.73
N THR A 55 -4.05 -37.66 8.63
CA THR A 55 -5.29 -37.13 8.07
C THR A 55 -4.86 -36.33 6.85
N THR A 56 -4.96 -36.95 5.68
CA THR A 56 -4.91 -36.23 4.40
C THR A 56 -6.21 -35.45 4.33
N GLU A 57 -6.23 -34.26 4.93
CA GLU A 57 -7.06 -33.21 4.39
C GLU A 57 -6.45 -32.91 3.03
N THR A 58 -7.26 -33.09 1.99
CA THR A 58 -6.96 -32.50 0.70
C THR A 58 -6.85 -31.01 0.96
N GLU A 59 -5.62 -30.52 1.15
CA GLU A 59 -5.27 -29.17 0.75
C GLU A 59 -5.69 -29.16 -0.72
N GLU A 60 -6.88 -28.61 -0.98
CA GLU A 60 -7.13 -28.01 -2.27
C GLU A 60 -6.03 -26.96 -2.35
N GLU A 61 -4.90 -27.35 -2.95
CA GLU A 61 -3.99 -26.40 -3.57
C GLU A 61 -4.94 -25.52 -4.38
N GLU A 62 -5.24 -24.33 -3.87
CA GLU A 62 -5.85 -23.31 -4.70
C GLU A 62 -4.80 -23.07 -5.77
N GLU A 63 -4.91 -23.81 -6.87
CA GLU A 63 -4.27 -23.45 -8.11
C GLU A 63 -4.79 -22.04 -8.37
N THR A 64 -3.96 -21.05 -8.03
CA THR A 64 -4.21 -19.66 -8.27
C THR A 64 -4.27 -19.50 -9.79
N THR A 65 -5.44 -19.74 -10.37
CA THR A 65 -5.66 -19.55 -11.79
C THR A 65 -5.64 -18.06 -12.04
N PHE A 66 -4.80 -17.63 -12.97
CA PHE A 66 -4.78 -16.25 -13.43
C PHE A 66 -6.18 -15.83 -13.89
N GLN A 67 -6.66 -14.69 -13.38
CA GLN A 67 -7.94 -14.08 -13.72
C GLN A 67 -7.66 -12.86 -14.57
N GLU A 68 -8.38 -12.72 -15.67
CA GLU A 68 -8.32 -11.49 -16.45
C GLU A 68 -8.89 -10.33 -15.63
N PRO A 69 -8.32 -9.11 -15.70
CA PRO A 69 -8.85 -7.97 -14.97
C PRO A 69 -10.30 -7.67 -15.34
N ASP A 70 -11.10 -7.38 -14.32
CA ASP A 70 -12.48 -6.92 -14.48
C ASP A 70 -12.53 -5.38 -14.43
N ASP A 71 -13.30 -4.75 -15.33
CA ASP A 71 -13.54 -3.30 -15.30
C ASP A 71 -14.57 -2.97 -14.21
N SER A 72 -14.09 -2.57 -13.03
CA SER A 72 -14.91 -2.21 -11.88
C SER A 72 -15.24 -0.73 -11.84
N ASP A 73 -16.49 -0.39 -11.51
CA ASP A 73 -16.94 0.99 -11.33
C ASP A 73 -16.27 1.61 -10.09
N VAL A 74 -15.73 2.83 -10.22
CA VAL A 74 -14.98 3.50 -9.12
C VAL A 74 -15.84 3.80 -7.88
N PHE A 75 -17.16 3.72 -7.98
CA PHE A 75 -18.10 3.87 -6.87
C PHE A 75 -18.47 2.54 -6.21
N ALA A 76 -18.09 1.42 -6.83
CA ALA A 76 -18.30 0.07 -6.31
C ALA A 76 -17.06 -0.52 -5.62
N LEU A 77 -15.91 0.16 -5.73
CA LEU A 77 -14.69 -0.20 -5.02
C LEU A 77 -14.94 -0.32 -3.52
N SER A 78 -14.32 -1.31 -2.91
CA SER A 78 -14.40 -1.63 -1.49
C SER A 78 -13.02 -2.01 -0.95
N VAL A 79 -12.85 -1.88 0.36
CA VAL A 79 -11.65 -2.35 1.07
C VAL A 79 -11.31 -3.79 0.68
N GLY A 80 -10.05 -4.02 0.29
CA GLY A 80 -9.53 -5.29 -0.21
C GLY A 80 -9.57 -5.45 -1.74
N ASP A 81 -10.10 -4.47 -2.48
CA ASP A 81 -10.02 -4.49 -3.95
C ASP A 81 -8.62 -4.11 -4.42
N CYS A 82 -8.06 -4.94 -5.30
CA CYS A 82 -6.72 -4.79 -5.86
C CYS A 82 -6.78 -4.36 -7.34
N ILE A 83 -6.07 -3.29 -7.70
CA ILE A 83 -6.17 -2.58 -8.98
C ILE A 83 -4.83 -2.66 -9.72
N THR A 84 -4.88 -3.00 -11.01
CA THR A 84 -3.66 -3.22 -11.82
C THR A 84 -3.22 -2.00 -12.62
N ASP A 85 -4.00 -0.92 -12.64
CA ASP A 85 -3.66 0.29 -13.38
C ASP A 85 -2.51 1.04 -12.68
N THR A 86 -1.57 1.58 -13.44
CA THR A 86 -0.45 2.37 -12.93
C THR A 86 -0.58 3.86 -13.26
N ASP A 87 -1.47 4.23 -14.18
CA ASP A 87 -1.59 5.57 -14.77
C ASP A 87 -2.89 6.26 -14.34
N MET A 88 -3.25 6.12 -13.06
CA MET A 88 -4.50 6.70 -12.55
C MET A 88 -4.40 8.22 -12.39
N GLU A 89 -3.22 8.79 -12.12
CA GLU A 89 -3.08 10.17 -11.65
C GLU A 89 -3.78 11.26 -12.48
N ASN A 90 -4.51 12.15 -11.79
CA ASN A 90 -5.10 13.38 -12.33
C ASN A 90 -6.07 13.21 -13.52
N THR A 91 -6.58 11.99 -13.72
CA THR A 91 -7.56 11.69 -14.77
C THR A 91 -8.91 11.39 -14.15
N GLU A 92 -10.00 11.93 -14.70
CA GLU A 92 -11.35 11.57 -14.26
C GLU A 92 -11.67 10.11 -14.64
N LEU A 93 -11.96 9.28 -13.65
CA LEU A 93 -12.20 7.85 -13.82
C LEU A 93 -13.68 7.48 -13.65
N GLN A 94 -14.13 6.53 -14.47
CA GLN A 94 -15.41 5.82 -14.31
C GLN A 94 -15.19 4.40 -13.81
N THR A 95 -14.17 3.74 -14.35
CA THR A 95 -13.84 2.36 -14.05
C THR A 95 -12.34 2.22 -13.85
N VAL A 96 -11.96 1.17 -13.12
CA VAL A 96 -10.58 0.73 -12.94
C VAL A 96 -10.49 -0.79 -13.10
N PRO A 97 -9.39 -1.33 -13.63
CA PRO A 97 -9.19 -2.77 -13.76
C PRO A 97 -8.84 -3.38 -12.40
N THR A 98 -9.69 -4.28 -11.90
CA THR A 98 -9.49 -5.00 -10.64
C THR A 98 -9.14 -6.47 -10.86
N VAL A 99 -8.31 -7.03 -9.98
CA VAL A 99 -7.92 -8.44 -9.93
C VAL A 99 -7.94 -8.95 -8.48
N PRO A 100 -7.96 -10.28 -8.26
CA PRO A 100 -7.66 -10.83 -6.94
C PRO A 100 -6.28 -10.36 -6.44
N CYS A 101 -6.16 -10.00 -5.17
CA CYS A 101 -4.90 -9.54 -4.61
C CYS A 101 -3.78 -10.59 -4.67
N SER A 102 -4.10 -11.88 -4.79
CA SER A 102 -3.12 -12.95 -5.05
C SER A 102 -2.47 -12.87 -6.43
N GLN A 103 -2.92 -11.97 -7.30
CA GLN A 103 -2.33 -11.67 -8.60
C GLN A 103 -1.59 -10.33 -8.60
N PRO A 104 -0.68 -10.09 -9.56
CA PRO A 104 0.06 -8.85 -9.64
C PRO A 104 -0.85 -7.62 -9.77
N HIS A 105 -0.71 -6.65 -8.87
CA HIS A 105 -1.48 -5.40 -8.87
C HIS A 105 -0.62 -4.24 -8.35
N THR A 106 -1.10 -3.02 -8.56
CA THR A 106 -0.39 -1.78 -8.20
C THR A 106 -0.96 -1.16 -6.94
N PHE A 107 -2.29 -1.18 -6.82
CA PHE A 107 -2.99 -0.52 -5.72
C PHE A 107 -3.88 -1.50 -4.97
N GLU A 108 -4.07 -1.26 -3.67
CA GLU A 108 -5.07 -1.94 -2.85
C GLU A 108 -5.88 -0.93 -2.04
N VAL A 109 -7.21 -1.00 -2.13
CA VAL A 109 -8.11 -0.16 -1.33
C VAL A 109 -8.06 -0.63 0.13
N TYR A 110 -7.77 0.29 1.05
CA TYR A 110 -7.69 -0.04 2.49
C TYR A 110 -8.69 0.72 3.35
N HIS A 111 -9.22 1.85 2.85
CA HIS A 111 -10.14 2.66 3.63
C HIS A 111 -11.09 3.46 2.73
N ASP A 112 -12.34 3.57 3.19
CA ASP A 112 -13.38 4.41 2.58
C ASP A 112 -14.04 5.28 3.64
N PHE A 113 -14.25 6.56 3.34
CA PHE A 113 -14.97 7.47 4.23
C PHE A 113 -15.69 8.58 3.47
N GLU A 114 -16.69 9.21 4.09
CA GLU A 114 -17.44 10.31 3.49
C GLU A 114 -16.96 11.68 3.99
N ILE A 115 -16.82 12.63 3.05
CA ILE A 115 -16.60 14.04 3.35
C ILE A 115 -17.89 14.63 3.95
N THR A 116 -17.76 15.23 5.14
CA THR A 116 -18.90 15.74 5.92
C THR A 116 -19.18 17.23 5.72
N THR A 117 -18.36 17.94 4.94
CA THR A 117 -18.58 19.35 4.61
C THR A 117 -19.85 19.53 3.79
N SER A 118 -20.52 20.69 3.96
CA SER A 118 -21.73 20.99 3.20
C SER A 118 -21.44 21.31 1.74
N ASP A 119 -20.39 22.09 1.52
CA ASP A 119 -19.95 22.54 0.20
C ASP A 119 -18.77 21.69 -0.28
N PHE A 120 -18.63 21.58 -1.61
CA PHE A 120 -17.49 20.90 -2.21
C PHE A 120 -16.21 21.66 -1.83
N PRO A 121 -15.24 21.01 -1.16
CA PRO A 121 -14.00 21.67 -0.72
C PRO A 121 -13.20 22.26 -1.89
N GLY A 122 -13.41 21.74 -3.10
CA GLY A 122 -12.67 22.11 -4.30
C GLY A 122 -11.58 21.10 -4.60
N GLN A 123 -11.48 20.72 -5.87
CA GLN A 123 -10.46 19.77 -6.33
C GLN A 123 -9.06 20.35 -6.10
N GLY A 124 -8.19 19.57 -5.45
CA GLY A 124 -6.81 20.00 -5.16
C GLY A 124 -6.69 21.21 -4.24
N SER A 125 -7.74 21.56 -3.51
CA SER A 125 -7.69 22.58 -2.47
C SER A 125 -6.94 22.08 -1.23
N ASP A 126 -6.39 23.02 -0.45
CA ASP A 126 -5.76 22.69 0.83
C ASP A 126 -6.76 22.04 1.81
N GLU A 127 -8.04 22.46 1.77
CA GLU A 127 -9.10 21.87 2.59
C GLU A 127 -9.35 20.39 2.25
N LEU A 128 -9.41 20.05 0.96
CA LEU A 128 -9.55 18.65 0.53
C LEU A 128 -8.33 17.83 0.96
N LEU A 129 -7.12 18.39 0.81
CA LEU A 129 -5.89 17.71 1.18
C LEU A 129 -5.81 17.44 2.70
N GLU A 130 -6.26 18.38 3.54
CA GLU A 130 -6.33 18.19 5.00
C GLU A 130 -7.32 17.06 5.35
N ILE A 131 -8.52 17.08 4.77
CA ILE A 131 -9.55 16.04 4.98
C ILE A 131 -9.03 14.64 4.60
N VAL A 132 -8.39 14.53 3.44
CA VAL A 132 -7.87 13.25 2.95
C VAL A 132 -6.65 12.82 3.75
N SER A 133 -5.75 13.73 4.13
CA SER A 133 -4.60 13.41 4.98
C SER A 133 -5.05 12.85 6.32
N ASP A 134 -6.03 13.48 6.97
CA ASP A 134 -6.56 13.02 8.26
C ASP A 134 -7.28 11.67 8.14
N GLY A 135 -8.09 11.50 7.09
CA GLY A 135 -8.88 10.29 6.87
C GLY A 135 -8.05 9.08 6.41
N CYS A 136 -7.10 9.30 5.50
CA CYS A 136 -6.30 8.22 4.93
C CYS A 136 -5.09 7.89 5.81
N LEU A 137 -4.31 8.87 6.30
CA LEU A 137 -2.98 8.61 6.89
C LEU A 137 -2.99 8.33 8.41
N GLY A 138 -4.15 8.42 9.05
CA GLY A 138 -4.30 8.26 10.50
C GLY A 138 -4.46 6.81 10.95
N ASP A 139 -5.39 6.60 11.88
CA ASP A 139 -5.67 5.30 12.48
C ASP A 139 -6.04 4.25 11.43
N ALA A 140 -6.79 4.63 10.38
CA ALA A 140 -7.21 3.71 9.32
C ALA A 140 -6.03 3.06 8.58
N PHE A 141 -4.96 3.84 8.31
CA PHE A 141 -3.73 3.29 7.73
C PHE A 141 -3.07 2.31 8.70
N THR A 142 -2.92 2.73 9.96
CA THR A 142 -2.21 1.97 10.98
C THR A 142 -2.91 0.65 11.29
N ASP A 143 -4.24 0.68 11.36
CA ASP A 143 -5.08 -0.49 11.61
C ASP A 143 -5.00 -1.50 10.46
N PHE A 144 -4.91 -1.03 9.21
CA PHE A 144 -4.82 -1.91 8.05
C PHE A 144 -3.40 -2.45 7.83
N VAL A 145 -2.37 -1.59 7.84
CA VAL A 145 -0.98 -1.96 7.51
C VAL A 145 -0.26 -2.60 8.70
N GLY A 146 -0.61 -2.19 9.93
CA GLY A 146 0.04 -2.63 11.16
C GLY A 146 1.25 -1.78 11.59
N ASN A 147 1.54 -0.67 10.89
CA ASN A 147 2.56 0.32 11.23
C ASN A 147 2.08 1.74 10.90
N ASP A 148 2.65 2.75 11.58
CA ASP A 148 2.33 4.15 11.30
C ASP A 148 2.82 4.58 9.91
N TYR A 149 2.05 5.40 9.19
CA TYR A 149 2.43 5.92 7.86
C TYR A 149 3.83 6.55 7.83
N SER A 150 4.20 7.30 8.88
CA SER A 150 5.52 7.94 8.98
C SER A 150 6.72 6.98 9.05
N SER A 151 6.46 5.71 9.39
CA SER A 151 7.44 4.64 9.43
C SER A 151 7.34 3.67 8.25
N SER A 152 6.31 3.85 7.42
CA SER A 152 6.00 2.98 6.29
C SER A 152 6.79 3.38 5.04
N THR A 153 7.01 2.40 4.18
CA THR A 153 7.53 2.53 2.82
C THR A 153 6.41 2.56 1.77
N LEU A 154 5.15 2.42 2.19
CA LEU A 154 3.98 2.49 1.33
C LEU A 154 3.59 3.94 1.03
N GLY A 155 3.20 4.18 -0.22
CA GLY A 155 2.53 5.40 -0.62
C GLY A 155 1.01 5.28 -0.52
N VAL A 156 0.34 6.42 -0.52
CA VAL A 156 -1.13 6.48 -0.50
C VAL A 156 -1.62 7.28 -1.70
N MET A 157 -2.49 6.66 -2.48
CA MET A 157 -3.33 7.31 -3.49
C MET A 157 -4.77 7.37 -2.97
N TYR A 158 -5.55 8.35 -3.41
CA TYR A 158 -6.95 8.44 -3.06
C TYR A 158 -7.80 8.83 -4.26
N LEU A 159 -9.02 8.30 -4.34
CA LEU A 159 -10.07 8.79 -5.22
C LEU A 159 -10.96 9.75 -4.43
N SER A 160 -11.17 10.96 -4.95
CA SER A 160 -12.09 11.94 -4.35
C SER A 160 -13.25 12.27 -5.29
N PRO A 161 -14.35 12.83 -4.75
CA PRO A 161 -15.42 13.37 -5.58
C PRO A 161 -14.90 14.49 -6.49
N THR A 162 -15.50 14.61 -7.68
CA THR A 162 -15.40 15.80 -8.53
C THR A 162 -16.54 16.75 -8.21
N GLN A 163 -16.50 18.01 -8.68
CA GLN A 163 -17.68 18.88 -8.62
C GLN A 163 -18.91 18.21 -9.25
N GLY A 164 -18.71 17.52 -10.38
CA GLY A 164 -19.77 16.82 -11.10
C GLY A 164 -20.38 15.68 -10.27
N SER A 165 -19.56 14.82 -9.66
CA SER A 165 -20.09 13.74 -8.82
C SER A 165 -20.69 14.28 -7.51
N TRP A 166 -20.10 15.34 -6.94
CA TRP A 166 -20.58 16.02 -5.73
C TRP A 166 -21.99 16.58 -5.90
N ASP A 167 -22.27 17.24 -7.02
CA ASP A 167 -23.60 17.76 -7.37
C ASP A 167 -24.65 16.65 -7.46
N ASN A 168 -24.21 15.41 -7.64
CA ASN A 168 -25.04 14.21 -7.69
C ASN A 168 -24.95 13.35 -6.41
N GLY A 169 -24.47 13.95 -5.31
CA GLY A 169 -24.45 13.36 -3.96
C GLY A 169 -23.24 12.49 -3.63
N ASP A 170 -22.21 12.44 -4.46
CA ASP A 170 -20.97 11.74 -4.11
C ASP A 170 -20.22 12.49 -3.01
N ARG A 171 -19.88 11.78 -1.94
CA ARG A 171 -19.10 12.28 -0.80
C ARG A 171 -17.94 11.37 -0.46
N LEU A 172 -17.79 10.24 -1.15
CA LEU A 172 -16.87 9.20 -0.73
C LEU A 172 -15.43 9.53 -1.17
N VAL A 173 -14.51 9.30 -0.27
CA VAL A 173 -13.07 9.17 -0.54
C VAL A 173 -12.69 7.71 -0.37
N SER A 174 -11.95 7.17 -1.34
CA SER A 174 -11.39 5.82 -1.28
C SER A 174 -9.87 5.92 -1.25
N CYS A 175 -9.25 5.47 -0.17
CA CYS A 175 -7.81 5.46 0.04
C CYS A 175 -7.22 4.12 -0.40
N MET A 176 -6.10 4.17 -1.12
CA MET A 176 -5.41 3.02 -1.68
C MET A 176 -3.91 3.08 -1.38
N LEU A 177 -3.32 1.91 -1.14
CA LEU A 177 -1.88 1.74 -0.91
C LEU A 177 -1.16 1.38 -2.20
N TYR A 178 0.12 1.74 -2.31
CA TYR A 178 1.06 1.19 -3.28
C TYR A 178 2.46 1.09 -2.68
N GLU A 179 3.31 0.22 -3.20
CA GLU A 179 4.68 0.05 -2.69
C GLU A 179 5.65 1.11 -3.25
N GLY A 180 6.55 1.63 -2.41
CA GLY A 180 7.75 2.38 -2.81
C GLY A 180 7.54 3.85 -3.21
N GLU A 181 8.61 4.47 -3.76
CA GLU A 181 8.63 5.88 -4.16
C GLU A 181 7.89 6.11 -5.51
N GLY A 182 6.58 5.82 -5.53
CA GLY A 182 5.67 6.04 -6.65
C GLY A 182 4.86 4.80 -7.02
N SER A 183 3.73 4.99 -7.72
CA SER A 183 2.79 3.93 -8.11
C SER A 183 3.26 3.04 -9.27
N GLY A 184 4.57 2.93 -9.48
CA GLY A 184 5.15 2.11 -10.56
C GLY A 184 5.51 0.69 -10.13
N ASN A 185 5.43 0.40 -8.83
CA ASN A 185 5.76 -0.92 -8.29
C ASN A 185 4.51 -1.81 -8.29
N VAL A 186 4.75 -3.11 -8.48
CA VAL A 186 3.69 -4.13 -8.54
C VAL A 186 3.90 -5.09 -7.38
N SER A 187 2.87 -5.27 -6.57
CA SER A 187 2.81 -6.19 -5.44
C SER A 187 2.11 -7.50 -5.84
N THR A 188 2.22 -8.52 -5.00
CA THR A 188 1.39 -9.74 -5.08
C THR A 188 1.09 -10.19 -3.66
N GLY A 189 -0.18 -10.45 -3.38
CA GLY A 189 -0.73 -10.57 -2.03
C GLY A 189 -1.24 -9.23 -1.50
N THR A 190 -2.07 -9.29 -0.46
CA THR A 190 -2.56 -8.08 0.24
C THR A 190 -1.44 -7.40 1.02
N LEU A 191 -1.52 -6.08 1.12
CA LEU A 191 -0.72 -5.20 1.97
C LEU A 191 -1.29 -5.09 3.40
N GLU A 192 -2.46 -5.67 3.67
CA GLU A 192 -3.04 -5.79 5.02
C GLU A 192 -2.07 -6.54 5.94
N GLY A 193 -1.75 -5.93 7.08
CA GLY A 193 -0.84 -6.49 8.08
C GLY A 193 0.60 -6.71 7.58
N SER A 194 0.98 -6.13 6.44
CA SER A 194 2.31 -6.27 5.85
C SER A 194 3.42 -5.68 6.74
N GLY A 195 3.08 -4.69 7.56
CA GLY A 195 4.04 -3.95 8.37
C GLY A 195 5.08 -3.20 7.54
N LEU A 196 4.80 -2.92 6.27
CA LEU A 196 5.69 -2.19 5.38
C LEU A 196 5.72 -0.69 5.64
#